data_AF-A0A661RBK2-F1
#
_entry.id   AF-A0A661RBK2-F1
#
_cell.length_a   1.000
_cell.length_b   1.000
_cell.length_c   1.000
_cell.angle_alpha   90.00
_cell.angle_beta   90.00
_cell.angle_gamma   90.00
#
_symmetry.space_group_name_H-M   'P 1'
#
loop_
_entity.id
_entity.type
_entity.pdbx_description
1 polymer ?
#
loop_
_entity_poly.entity_id
_entity_poly.type
_entity_poly.pdbx_seq_one_letter_code
_entity_poly.pdbx_strand_id
1 'polypeptide(L)'
;NLIRAKAALFAGCLTLLESLSLTFDELDRVIIAGAFGRYINIENGKRIGLFPDIPDEKFQFLGNGSLIGSRLVCLCREMLDEVQRIAKMMTNIELSDNPSFMDKYMGALFLPHTDEHLFPDVSEYLRSTRQTVRSERKHPGEFQTRPPGRLGSQEYA
;
A
#
# COMPACT_ATOMS: atom_id res chain seq x y z
N ASN A 1 -14.23 9.39 5.44
CA ASN A 1 -13.60 8.30 6.23
C ASN A 1 -12.43 7.64 5.52
N LEU A 2 -12.57 7.17 4.27
CA LEU A 2 -11.48 6.49 3.52
C LEU A 2 -10.15 7.27 3.50
N ILE A 3 -10.19 8.56 3.18
CA ILE A 3 -8.98 9.42 3.12
C ILE A 3 -8.23 9.46 4.46
N ARG A 4 -8.94 9.55 5.58
CA ARG A 4 -8.31 9.57 6.91
C ARG A 4 -7.70 8.22 7.27
N ALA A 5 -8.40 7.13 6.95
CA ALA A 5 -7.92 5.78 7.20
C ALA A 5 -6.64 5.46 6.40
N LYS A 6 -6.63 5.79 5.09
CA LYS A 6 -5.45 5.58 4.25
C LYS A 6 -4.29 6.50 4.65
N ALA A 7 -4.58 7.74 5.05
CA ALA A 7 -3.58 8.67 5.57
C ALA A 7 -2.91 8.14 6.84
N ALA A 8 -3.71 7.64 7.79
CA ALA A 8 -3.20 7.06 9.03
C ALA A 8 -2.30 5.84 8.77
N LEU A 9 -2.71 4.94 7.87
CA LEU A 9 -1.92 3.77 7.51
C LEU A 9 -0.59 4.17 6.86
N PHE A 10 -0.64 5.01 5.82
CA PHE A 10 0.55 5.43 5.07
C PHE A 10 1.54 6.20 5.97
N ALA A 11 1.04 7.15 6.74
CA ALA A 11 1.87 7.93 7.68
C ALA A 11 2.47 7.05 8.77
N GLY A 12 1.73 6.07 9.29
CA GLY A 12 2.25 5.12 10.28
C GLY A 12 3.39 4.26 9.73
N CYS A 13 3.22 3.71 8.52
CA CYS A 13 4.27 2.95 7.84
C CYS A 13 5.51 3.82 7.56
N LEU A 14 5.32 5.03 7.03
CA LEU A 14 6.43 5.93 6.73
C LEU A 14 7.19 6.34 8.01
N THR A 15 6.47 6.64 9.09
CA THR A 15 7.07 6.98 10.39
C THR A 15 7.87 5.82 10.97
N LEU A 16 7.35 4.59 10.85
CA LEU A 16 8.05 3.39 11.29
C LEU A 16 9.35 3.16 10.51
N LEU A 17 9.30 3.27 9.18
CA LEU A 17 10.48 3.10 8.34
C LEU A 17 11.56 4.14 8.64
N GLU A 18 11.18 5.41 8.77
CA GLU A 18 12.11 6.47 9.13
C GLU A 18 12.76 6.27 10.50
N SER A 19 12.02 5.74 11.48
CA SER A 19 12.59 5.42 12.81
C SER A 19 13.69 4.35 12.74
N LEU A 20 13.68 3.54 11.68
CA LEU A 20 14.69 2.53 11.38
C LEU A 20 15.70 3.01 10.33
N SER A 21 15.61 4.27 9.88
CA SER A 21 16.40 4.83 8.77
C SER A 21 16.26 4.04 7.46
N LEU A 22 15.07 3.50 7.20
CA LEU A 22 14.71 2.77 5.98
C LEU A 22 13.70 3.55 5.14
N THR A 23 13.60 3.15 3.88
CA THR A 23 12.64 3.65 2.89
C THR A 23 11.76 2.51 2.36
N PHE A 24 10.68 2.85 1.65
CA PHE A 24 9.79 1.82 1.09
C PHE A 24 10.47 0.96 0.02
N ASP A 25 11.42 1.52 -0.74
CA ASP A 25 12.16 0.81 -1.78
C ASP A 25 13.06 -0.29 -1.22
N GLU A 26 13.52 -0.15 0.03
CA GLU A 26 14.35 -1.11 0.73
C GLU A 26 13.56 -2.32 1.28
N LEU A 27 12.23 -2.30 1.20
CA LEU A 27 11.42 -3.44 1.62
C LEU A 27 11.53 -4.58 0.61
N ASP A 28 11.86 -5.78 1.08
CA ASP A 28 11.83 -6.99 0.26
C ASP A 28 10.39 -7.43 -0.07
N ARG A 29 9.47 -7.27 0.89
CA ARG A 29 8.08 -7.71 0.76
C ARG A 29 7.14 -6.90 1.64
N VAL A 30 5.93 -6.66 1.14
CA VAL A 30 4.80 -6.10 1.88
C VAL A 30 3.70 -7.15 1.97
N ILE A 31 3.48 -7.67 3.18
CA ILE A 31 2.47 -8.70 3.43
C ILE A 31 1.18 -8.02 3.92
N ILE A 32 0.11 -8.14 3.14
CA ILE A 32 -1.20 -7.59 3.46
C ILE A 32 -2.05 -8.69 4.09
N ALA A 33 -2.41 -8.47 5.36
CA ALA A 33 -3.35 -9.32 6.09
C ALA A 33 -4.69 -8.61 6.30
N GLY A 34 -5.74 -9.40 6.52
CA GLY A 34 -7.10 -8.94 6.78
C GLY A 34 -8.11 -9.43 5.75
N ALA A 35 -9.38 -9.45 6.13
CA ALA A 35 -10.47 -9.96 5.29
C ALA A 35 -10.66 -9.17 3.98
N PHE A 36 -10.18 -7.91 3.94
CA PHE A 36 -10.38 -7.01 2.80
C PHE A 36 -9.43 -7.27 1.64
N GLY A 37 -8.22 -7.79 1.87
CA GLY A 37 -7.18 -7.72 0.84
C GLY A 37 -7.33 -8.68 -0.34
N ARG A 38 -8.24 -9.67 -0.31
CA ARG A 38 -8.49 -10.56 -1.47
C ARG A 38 -9.01 -9.78 -2.69
N TYR A 39 -9.67 -8.65 -2.45
CA TYR A 39 -10.31 -7.84 -3.48
C TYR A 39 -9.64 -6.47 -3.66
N ILE A 40 -8.54 -6.21 -2.93
CA ILE A 40 -7.85 -4.94 -3.05
C ILE A 40 -6.96 -4.99 -4.29
N ASN A 41 -7.26 -4.12 -5.25
CA ASN A 41 -6.41 -3.88 -6.39
C ASN A 41 -5.23 -2.99 -5.96
N ILE A 42 -4.01 -3.53 -6.02
CA ILE A 42 -2.78 -2.86 -5.57
C ILE A 42 -2.54 -1.56 -6.32
N GLU A 43 -2.68 -1.57 -7.64
CA GLU A 43 -2.51 -0.39 -8.50
C GLU A 43 -3.46 0.75 -8.09
N ASN A 44 -4.74 0.46 -7.86
CA ASN A 44 -5.71 1.43 -7.37
C ASN A 44 -5.39 1.88 -5.94
N GLY A 45 -4.89 0.98 -5.10
CA GLY A 45 -4.39 1.31 -3.76
C GLY A 45 -3.23 2.31 -3.80
N LYS A 46 -2.27 2.12 -4.71
CA LYS A 46 -1.18 3.07 -4.95
C LYS A 46 -1.69 4.42 -5.46
N ARG A 47 -2.62 4.41 -6.44
CA ARG A 47 -3.24 5.64 -6.99
C ARG A 47 -3.93 6.52 -5.95
N ILE A 48 -4.52 5.93 -4.92
CA ILE A 48 -5.14 6.69 -3.81
C ILE A 48 -4.16 6.98 -2.67
N GLY A 49 -2.93 6.47 -2.73
CA GLY A 49 -1.92 6.59 -1.67
C GLY A 49 -2.21 5.77 -0.42
N LEU A 50 -2.86 4.61 -0.58
CA LEU A 50 -3.01 3.61 0.48
C LEU A 50 -1.74 2.75 0.63
N PHE A 51 -1.12 2.42 -0.50
CA PHE A 51 0.13 1.65 -0.57
C PHE A 51 1.25 2.52 -1.13
N PRO A 52 2.50 2.25 -0.74
CA PRO A 52 3.66 2.93 -1.31
C PRO A 52 3.83 2.59 -2.79
N ASP A 53 4.46 3.49 -3.53
CA ASP A 53 4.69 3.35 -4.96
C ASP A 53 5.90 2.47 -5.27
N ILE A 54 5.80 1.19 -4.92
CA ILE A 54 6.82 0.16 -5.13
C ILE A 54 6.31 -0.92 -6.11
N PRO A 55 7.20 -1.78 -6.64
CA PRO A 55 6.82 -2.85 -7.56
C PRO A 55 5.73 -3.77 -7.00
N ASP A 56 4.77 -4.13 -7.86
CA ASP A 56 3.58 -4.93 -7.47
C ASP A 56 3.98 -6.33 -6.97
N GLU A 57 5.10 -6.86 -7.46
CA GLU A 57 5.63 -8.17 -7.11
C GLU A 57 6.08 -8.26 -5.65
N LYS A 58 6.34 -7.12 -4.99
CA LYS A 58 6.67 -7.05 -3.57
C LYS A 58 5.44 -7.26 -2.69
N PHE A 59 4.22 -7.12 -3.21
CA PHE A 59 3.01 -7.27 -2.42
C PHE A 59 2.52 -8.72 -2.39
N GLN A 60 2.26 -9.24 -1.20
CA GLN A 60 1.67 -10.56 -1.00
C GLN A 60 0.44 -10.46 -0.12
N PHE A 61 -0.66 -11.08 -0.57
CA PHE A 61 -1.86 -11.19 0.24
C PHE A 61 -1.86 -12.49 1.07
N LEU A 62 -2.00 -12.36 2.39
CA LEU A 62 -2.03 -13.49 3.33
C LEU A 62 -3.46 -13.97 3.64
N GLY A 63 -4.46 -13.11 3.56
CA GLY A 63 -5.80 -13.41 4.09
C GLY A 63 -5.93 -13.07 5.57
N ASN A 64 -6.83 -13.77 6.28
CA ASN A 64 -7.01 -13.57 7.71
C ASN A 64 -5.90 -14.28 8.50
N GLY A 65 -4.77 -13.59 8.67
CA GLY A 65 -3.62 -14.09 9.41
C GLY A 65 -3.93 -14.47 10.86
N SER A 66 -4.87 -13.77 11.52
CA SER A 66 -5.28 -14.09 12.89
C SER A 66 -5.96 -15.45 12.98
N LEU A 67 -6.88 -15.76 12.06
CA LEU A 67 -7.56 -17.07 12.02
C LEU A 67 -6.62 -18.21 11.59
N ILE A 68 -5.74 -17.95 10.62
CA ILE A 68 -4.74 -18.94 10.19
C ILE A 68 -3.79 -19.24 11.36
N GLY A 69 -3.29 -18.21 12.03
CA GLY A 69 -2.39 -18.35 13.18
C GLY A 69 -3.05 -19.08 14.35
N SER A 70 -4.30 -18.75 14.70
CA SER A 70 -5.01 -19.44 15.78
C SER A 70 -5.20 -20.93 15.49
N ARG A 71 -5.55 -21.28 14.25
CA ARG A 71 -5.67 -22.68 13.82
C ARG A 71 -4.33 -23.43 13.92
N LEU A 72 -3.22 -22.82 13.52
CA LEU A 72 -1.89 -23.42 13.63
C LEU A 72 -1.52 -23.71 15.09
N VAL A 73 -1.74 -22.72 15.96
CA VAL A 73 -1.45 -22.84 17.40
C VAL A 73 -2.35 -23.87 18.09
N CYS A 74 -3.62 -23.99 17.69
CA CYS A 74 -4.53 -25.00 18.25
C CYS A 74 -4.13 -26.44 17.90
N LEU A 75 -3.41 -26.65 16.79
CA LEU A 75 -3.07 -27.98 16.28
C LEU A 75 -1.62 -28.39 16.54
N CYS A 76 -0.74 -27.44 16.91
CA CYS A 76 0.69 -27.69 17.06
C CYS A 76 1.24 -26.89 18.24
N ARG A 77 1.79 -27.60 19.23
CA ARG A 77 2.31 -26.99 20.45
C ARG A 77 3.61 -26.22 20.20
N GLU A 78 4.44 -26.71 19.30
CA GLU A 78 5.67 -26.04 18.88
C GLU A 78 5.38 -24.65 18.28
N MET A 79 4.25 -24.51 17.56
CA MET A 79 3.81 -23.21 17.04
C MET A 79 3.37 -22.25 18.15
N LEU A 80 2.83 -22.76 19.26
CA LEU A 80 2.50 -21.94 20.43
C LEU A 80 3.77 -21.34 21.04
N ASP A 81 4.80 -22.16 21.22
CA ASP A 81 6.09 -21.72 21.78
C ASP A 81 6.75 -20.68 20.85
N GLU A 82 6.67 -20.89 19.54
CA GLU A 82 7.21 -19.95 18.54
C GLU A 82 6.48 -18.60 18.55
N VAL A 83 5.14 -18.60 18.62
CA VAL A 83 4.36 -17.35 18.72
C VAL A 83 4.70 -16.59 20.00
N GLN A 84 4.90 -17.29 21.12
CA GLN A 84 5.34 -16.66 22.37
C GLN A 84 6.74 -16.05 22.25
N ARG A 85 7.66 -16.72 21.56
CA ARG A 85 9.00 -16.19 21.28
C ARG A 85 8.94 -14.93 20.41
N ILE A 86 8.17 -14.97 19.33
CA ILE A 86 7.96 -13.81 18.43
C ILE A 86 7.37 -12.63 19.21
N ALA A 87 6.32 -12.86 20.01
CA ALA A 87 5.69 -11.81 20.80
C ALA A 87 6.67 -11.12 21.76
N LYS A 88 7.61 -11.87 22.36
CA LYS A 88 8.66 -11.31 23.23
C LYS A 88 9.72 -10.50 22.48
N MET A 89 9.88 -10.72 21.18
CA MET A 89 10.84 -9.99 20.34
C MET A 89 10.24 -8.72 19.71
N MET A 90 8.91 -8.58 19.71
CA MET A 90 8.25 -7.41 19.15
C MET A 90 8.50 -6.18 20.02
N THR A 91 9.03 -5.11 19.42
CA THR A 91 9.11 -3.80 20.04
C THR A 91 7.97 -2.94 19.53
N ASN A 92 7.13 -2.44 20.44
CA ASN A 92 6.08 -1.51 20.08
C ASN A 92 6.68 -0.10 19.92
N ILE A 93 6.30 0.59 18.85
CA ILE A 93 6.72 1.97 18.59
C ILE A 93 5.47 2.85 18.68
N GLU A 94 5.50 3.79 19.62
CA GLU A 94 4.39 4.73 19.82
C GLU A 94 4.47 5.86 18.79
N LEU A 95 3.49 5.92 17.90
CA LEU A 95 3.46 6.89 16.81
C LEU A 95 3.04 8.29 17.31
N SER A 96 2.26 8.37 18.40
CA SER A 96 1.86 9.67 18.97
C SER A 96 3.02 10.50 19.49
N ASP A 97 4.10 9.83 19.89
CA ASP A 97 5.28 10.47 20.46
C ASP A 97 6.26 10.94 19.38
N ASN A 98 6.06 10.52 18.13
CA ASN A 98 6.88 10.96 17.01
C ASN A 98 6.34 12.30 16.48
N PRO A 99 7.08 13.42 16.63
CA PRO A 99 6.60 14.74 16.20
C PRO A 99 6.28 14.79 14.70
N SER A 100 6.97 13.97 13.91
CA SER A 100 6.82 13.94 12.46
C SER A 100 5.61 13.12 11.96
N PHE A 101 4.97 12.33 12.82
CA PHE A 101 3.81 11.52 12.43
C PHE A 101 2.65 12.41 11.95
N MET A 102 2.36 13.49 12.68
CA MET A 102 1.27 14.39 12.34
C MET A 102 1.52 15.11 11.01
N ASP A 103 2.75 15.53 10.74
CA ASP A 103 3.10 16.17 9.46
C ASP A 103 2.92 15.20 8.28
N LYS A 104 3.39 13.95 8.43
CA LYS A 104 3.18 12.88 7.44
C LYS A 104 1.71 12.56 7.24
N TYR A 105 0.94 12.47 8.32
CA TYR A 105 -0.49 12.23 8.27
C TYR A 105 -1.20 13.34 7.50
N MET A 106 -0.87 14.60 7.76
CA MET A 106 -1.44 15.75 7.03
C MET A 106 -1.10 15.72 5.55
N GLY A 107 0.15 15.38 5.18
CA GLY A 107 0.54 15.16 3.77
C GLY A 107 -0.22 14.02 3.10
N ALA A 108 -0.52 12.96 3.85
CA ALA A 108 -1.23 11.80 3.36
C ALA A 108 -2.75 11.97 3.28
N LEU A 109 -3.32 13.11 3.68
CA LEU A 109 -4.75 13.42 3.49
C LEU A 109 -5.12 13.78 2.05
N PHE A 110 -4.15 13.98 1.16
CA PHE A 110 -4.37 14.25 -0.27
C PHE A 110 -4.26 12.97 -1.11
N LEU A 111 -4.68 13.00 -2.37
CA LEU A 111 -4.61 11.85 -3.27
C LEU A 111 -3.62 12.11 -4.41
N PRO A 112 -2.59 11.25 -4.60
CA PRO A 112 -2.19 10.15 -3.71
C PRO A 112 -1.56 10.65 -2.39
N HIS A 113 -0.87 11.78 -2.44
CA HIS A 113 -0.17 12.44 -1.32
C HIS A 113 0.12 13.91 -1.73
N THR A 114 0.49 14.79 -0.79
CA THR A 114 0.92 16.17 -1.12
C THR A 114 2.29 16.20 -1.81
N ASP A 115 3.13 15.23 -1.47
CA ASP A 115 4.47 15.05 -2.06
C ASP A 115 4.41 14.07 -3.23
N GLU A 116 4.66 14.56 -4.45
CA GLU A 116 4.68 13.77 -5.68
C GLU A 116 5.88 12.81 -5.74
N HIS A 117 6.98 13.10 -5.02
CA HIS A 117 8.20 12.28 -5.07
C HIS A 117 8.02 10.90 -4.45
N LEU A 118 7.06 10.74 -3.53
CA LEU A 118 6.70 9.45 -2.94
C LEU A 118 5.88 8.56 -3.89
N PHE A 119 5.41 9.11 -5.01
CA PHE A 119 4.51 8.46 -5.95
C PHE A 119 4.89 8.76 -7.42
N PRO A 120 6.11 8.40 -7.86
CA PRO A 120 6.57 8.72 -9.21
C PRO A 120 5.74 8.05 -10.32
N ASP A 121 5.43 6.76 -10.20
CA ASP A 121 4.67 6.01 -11.22
C ASP A 121 3.23 6.50 -11.31
N VAL A 122 2.61 6.78 -10.16
CA VAL A 122 1.25 7.36 -10.12
C VAL A 122 1.24 8.76 -10.71
N SER A 123 2.25 9.59 -10.41
CA SER A 123 2.35 10.94 -10.96
C SER A 123 2.49 10.93 -12.48
N GLU A 124 3.29 10.02 -13.02
CA GLU A 124 3.40 9.81 -14.47
C GLU A 124 2.06 9.37 -15.08
N TYR A 125 1.39 8.39 -14.48
CA TYR A 125 0.06 7.93 -14.90
C TYR A 125 -0.99 9.07 -14.92
N LEU A 126 -0.99 9.94 -13.91
CA LEU A 126 -1.92 11.08 -13.86
C LEU A 126 -1.61 12.12 -14.93
N ARG A 127 -0.33 12.37 -15.23
CA ARG A 127 0.09 13.30 -16.29
C ARG A 127 -0.33 12.81 -17.67
N SER A 128 -0.10 11.52 -17.99
CA SER A 128 -0.52 10.93 -19.27
C SER A 128 -2.04 10.96 -19.43
N THR A 129 -2.78 10.55 -18.40
CA THR A 129 -4.25 10.57 -18.41
C THR A 129 -4.81 11.98 -18.62
N ARG A 130 -4.22 13.01 -17.98
CA ARG A 130 -4.61 14.41 -18.18
C ARG A 130 -4.40 14.88 -19.62
N GLN A 131 -3.33 14.43 -20.29
CA GLN A 131 -3.06 14.77 -21.68
C GLN A 131 -4.11 14.15 -22.61
N THR A 132 -4.41 12.86 -22.42
CA THR A 132 -5.44 12.14 -23.19
C THR A 132 -6.79 12.85 -23.08
N VAL A 133 -7.27 13.12 -21.86
CA VAL A 133 -8.57 13.79 -21.64
C VAL A 133 -8.60 15.20 -22.25
N ARG A 134 -7.48 15.94 -22.22
CA ARG A 134 -7.38 17.26 -22.86
C ARG A 134 -7.43 17.18 -24.38
N SER A 135 -6.85 16.14 -24.98
CA SER A 135 -6.90 15.92 -26.43
C SER A 135 -8.31 15.53 -26.90
N GLU A 136 -9.00 14.66 -26.16
CA GLU A 136 -10.39 14.24 -26.44
C GLU A 136 -11.38 15.41 -26.37
N ARG A 137 -11.19 16.34 -25.43
CA ARG A 137 -12.00 17.56 -25.34
C ARG A 137 -11.80 18.51 -26.52
N LYS A 138 -10.65 18.45 -27.22
CA LYS A 138 -10.36 19.28 -28.39
C LYS A 138 -10.88 18.66 -29.70
N HIS A 139 -11.01 17.33 -29.76
CA HIS A 139 -11.49 16.59 -30.92
C HIS A 139 -12.59 15.57 -30.54
N PRO A 140 -13.84 16.02 -30.33
CA PRO A 140 -14.95 15.13 -30.00
C PRO A 140 -15.36 14.33 -31.25
N GLY A 141 -14.72 13.18 -31.50
CA GLY A 141 -15.10 12.28 -32.60
C GLY A 141 -14.07 11.22 -33.03
N GLU A 142 -12.79 11.35 -32.67
CA GLU A 142 -11.77 10.36 -33.05
C GLU A 142 -11.56 9.36 -31.91
N PHE A 143 -12.25 8.22 -32.00
CA PHE A 143 -12.22 7.18 -30.99
C PHE A 143 -10.96 6.31 -31.15
N GLN A 144 -9.98 6.40 -30.25
CA GLN A 144 -8.92 5.38 -30.16
C GLN A 144 -8.35 5.17 -28.75
N THR A 145 -8.81 4.07 -28.13
CA THR A 145 -8.21 3.22 -27.09
C THR A 145 -7.91 3.79 -25.68
N ARG A 146 -8.36 3.02 -24.67
CA ARG A 146 -8.06 3.16 -23.23
C ARG A 146 -6.56 3.40 -22.98
N PRO A 147 -6.19 4.17 -21.93
CA PRO A 147 -4.79 4.32 -21.55
C PRO A 147 -4.16 2.94 -21.32
N PRO A 148 -2.86 2.74 -21.65
CA PRO A 148 -2.22 1.44 -21.49
C PRO A 148 -2.13 1.12 -20.00
N GLY A 149 -3.04 0.27 -19.52
CA GLY A 149 -2.74 -0.53 -18.33
C GLY A 149 -1.55 -1.40 -18.67
N ARG A 150 -0.50 -1.40 -17.83
CA ARG A 150 0.55 -2.41 -17.95
C ARG A 150 -0.14 -3.78 -17.91
N LEU A 151 -0.14 -4.49 -19.03
CA LEU A 151 -0.58 -5.88 -19.09
C LEU A 151 0.42 -6.70 -18.27
N GLY A 152 0.14 -6.88 -16.98
CA GLY A 152 0.66 -7.96 -16.17
C GLY A 152 -0.19 -9.21 -16.42
N SER A 153 0.43 -10.20 -17.04
CA SER A 153 -0.06 -11.55 -17.33
C SER A 153 -0.86 -12.19 -16.19
N GLN A 154 -2.08 -12.65 -16.48
CA GLN A 154 -2.51 -14.05 -16.30
C GLN A 154 -3.96 -14.23 -16.74
N GLU A 155 -4.12 -14.86 -17.90
CA GLU A 155 -5.30 -15.66 -18.23
C GLU A 155 -5.42 -16.78 -17.18
N TYR A 156 -6.58 -16.90 -16.53
CA TYR A 156 -6.99 -18.14 -15.87
C TYR A 156 -8.14 -18.72 -16.67
N ALA A 157 -7.80 -19.77 -17.43
CA ALA A 157 -8.70 -20.87 -17.75
C ALA A 157 -8.74 -21.85 -16.56
#